data_AF-A0A9P4W5G0-F1
#
_entry.id   AF-A0A9P4W5G0-F1
#
_cell.length_a   1.000
_cell.length_b   1.000
_cell.length_c   1.000
_cell.angle_alpha   90.00
_cell.angle_beta   90.00
_cell.angle_gamma   90.00
#
_symmetry.space_group_name_H-M   'P 1'
#
loop_
_entity.id
_entity.type
_entity.pdbx_description
1 polymer ?
#
loop_
_entity_poly.entity_id
_entity_poly.type
_entity_poly.pdbx_seq_one_letter_code
_entity_poly.pdbx_strand_id
1 'polypeptide(L)'
;MQRTSEFHGSISGQYVIPGTYTAAGGTTNFLFGCPPAQVVRPRDPFTAVPFASDPYFVDRPEILAWVRDKCAGPGARATLVGLSGAGKLQPALQCAHSIRNTSL
;
A
#
# COMPACT_ATOMS: atom_id res chain seq x y z
N MET A 1 -18.30 -31.09 2.53
CA MET A 1 -17.83 -30.65 1.20
C MET A 1 -17.16 -29.28 1.35
N GLN A 2 -15.84 -29.19 1.19
CA GLN A 2 -15.14 -27.90 1.09
C GLN A 2 -15.46 -27.30 -0.29
N ARG A 3 -16.03 -26.09 -0.32
CA ARG A 3 -16.28 -25.36 -1.56
C ARG A 3 -15.03 -24.52 -1.86
N THR A 4 -14.17 -24.99 -2.75
CA THR A 4 -13.05 -24.20 -3.27
C THR A 4 -13.57 -23.24 -4.34
N SER A 5 -13.18 -21.97 -4.23
CA SER A 5 -13.46 -20.95 -5.23
C SER A 5 -12.11 -20.46 -5.75
N GLU A 6 -11.81 -20.77 -7.00
CA GLU A 6 -10.52 -20.46 -7.60
C GLU A 6 -10.65 -19.25 -8.54
N PHE A 7 -9.83 -18.23 -8.31
CA PHE A 7 -9.68 -17.09 -9.21
C PHE A 7 -8.26 -17.07 -9.74
N HIS A 8 -8.14 -17.09 -11.07
CA HIS A 8 -6.86 -17.01 -11.77
C HIS A 8 -6.78 -15.65 -12.48
N GLY A 9 -5.92 -14.76 -11.98
CA GLY A 9 -5.74 -13.44 -12.55
C GLY A 9 -4.43 -12.80 -12.10
N SER A 10 -3.94 -11.84 -12.89
CA SER A 10 -2.76 -11.06 -12.50
C SER A 10 -3.06 -10.29 -11.21
N ILE A 11 -2.14 -10.29 -10.26
CA ILE A 11 -2.24 -9.42 -9.08
C ILE A 11 -1.74 -8.02 -9.50
N SER A 12 -2.54 -7.02 -9.20
CA SER A 12 -2.34 -5.58 -9.45
C SER A 12 -2.97 -4.84 -8.27
N GLY A 13 -2.45 -3.65 -7.93
CA GLY A 13 -2.94 -2.88 -6.77
C GLY A 13 -4.41 -2.46 -6.85
N GLN A 14 -5.04 -2.62 -8.02
CA GLN A 14 -6.47 -2.38 -8.25
C GLN A 14 -7.38 -3.55 -7.85
N TYR A 15 -6.84 -4.73 -7.56
CA TYR A 15 -7.66 -5.88 -7.15
C TYR A 15 -7.84 -5.87 -5.63
N VAL A 16 -9.10 -5.83 -5.20
CA VAL A 16 -9.51 -5.91 -3.81
C VAL A 16 -10.14 -7.29 -3.59
N ILE A 17 -9.70 -7.99 -2.54
CA ILE A 17 -10.37 -9.19 -2.05
C ILE A 17 -11.25 -8.75 -0.87
N PRO A 18 -12.55 -8.47 -1.08
CA PRO A 18 -13.44 -8.15 0.01
C PRO A 18 -13.56 -9.36 0.95
N GLY A 19 -13.61 -9.10 2.25
CA GLY A 19 -13.66 -10.14 3.28
C GLY A 19 -14.72 -11.19 2.96
N THR A 20 -14.28 -12.41 2.70
CA THR A 20 -15.16 -13.53 2.38
C THR A 20 -15.82 -14.03 3.67
N TYR A 21 -17.14 -14.21 3.66
CA TYR A 21 -17.84 -14.80 4.80
C TYR A 21 -17.48 -16.28 4.93
N THR A 22 -16.85 -16.65 6.04
CA THR A 22 -16.66 -18.03 6.48
C THR A 22 -17.52 -18.31 7.70
N ALA A 23 -18.24 -19.44 7.69
CA ALA A 23 -18.93 -19.94 8.88
C ALA A 23 -17.94 -20.18 10.03
N ALA A 24 -18.43 -20.28 11.27
CA ALA A 24 -17.59 -20.56 12.44
C ALA A 24 -16.75 -21.83 12.22
N GLY A 25 -15.42 -21.70 12.28
CA GLY A 25 -14.47 -22.79 12.00
C GLY A 25 -14.08 -22.97 10.53
N GLY A 26 -14.57 -22.11 9.63
CA GLY A 26 -14.16 -22.10 8.22
C GLY A 26 -12.80 -21.42 8.03
N THR A 27 -11.97 -21.97 7.14
CA THR A 27 -10.68 -21.38 6.74
C THR A 27 -10.80 -20.83 5.32
N THR A 28 -10.36 -19.59 5.11
CA THR A 28 -10.12 -19.05 3.77
C THR A 28 -8.62 -19.06 3.49
N ASN A 29 -8.20 -19.78 2.46
CA ASN A 29 -6.80 -19.81 2.04
C ASN A 29 -6.63 -19.01 0.76
N PHE A 30 -5.70 -18.06 0.76
CA PHE A 30 -5.32 -17.29 -0.42
C PHE A 30 -3.95 -17.76 -0.89
N LEU A 31 -3.89 -18.36 -2.08
CA LEU A 31 -2.64 -18.78 -2.69
C LEU A 31 -2.17 -17.71 -3.68
N PHE A 32 -1.04 -17.09 -3.38
CA PHE A 32 -0.38 -16.15 -4.28
C PHE A 32 0.72 -16.87 -5.05
N GLY A 33 0.39 -17.32 -6.26
CA GLY A 33 1.37 -17.94 -7.15
C GLY A 33 2.20 -16.88 -7.88
N CYS A 34 3.53 -17.01 -7.85
CA CYS A 34 4.40 -16.32 -8.79
C CYS A 34 4.57 -17.24 -10.02
N PRO A 35 4.05 -16.89 -11.21
CA PRO A 35 4.31 -17.69 -12.41
C PRO A 35 5.82 -17.69 -12.73
N PRO A 36 6.34 -18.75 -13.38
CA PRO A 36 7.75 -18.81 -13.79
C PRO A 36 8.10 -17.55 -14.60
N ALA A 37 9.28 -16.99 -14.28
CA ALA A 37 9.75 -15.66 -14.64
C ALA A 37 9.16 -15.10 -15.95
N GLN A 38 8.03 -14.41 -15.83
CA GLN A 38 7.58 -13.53 -16.89
C GLN A 38 8.63 -12.42 -17.00
N VAL A 39 9.07 -12.11 -18.22
CA VAL A 39 9.91 -10.94 -18.52
C VAL A 39 9.33 -9.78 -17.74
N VAL A 40 10.07 -9.32 -16.72
CA VAL A 40 9.66 -8.19 -15.89
C VAL A 40 9.70 -6.98 -16.80
N ARG A 41 8.59 -6.71 -17.49
CA ARG A 41 8.41 -5.44 -18.16
C ARG A 41 8.51 -4.39 -17.06
N PRO A 42 9.35 -3.35 -17.21
CA PRO A 42 9.34 -2.21 -16.31
C PRO A 42 7.89 -1.78 -16.15
N ARG A 43 7.35 -1.95 -14.95
CA ARG A 43 6.00 -1.47 -14.65
C ARG A 43 6.13 0.03 -14.48
N ASP A 44 5.25 0.77 -15.16
CA ASP A 44 5.15 2.19 -14.89
C ASP A 44 4.93 2.39 -13.39
N PRO A 45 5.64 3.35 -12.77
CA PRO A 45 5.41 3.68 -11.38
C PRO A 45 3.93 4.02 -11.18
N PHE A 46 3.24 3.28 -10.30
CA PHE A 46 1.87 3.59 -9.93
C PHE A 46 1.79 3.91 -8.43
N THR A 47 0.94 4.87 -8.07
CA THR A 47 0.72 5.27 -6.67
C THR A 47 -0.72 4.95 -6.29
N ALA A 48 -0.91 3.94 -5.45
CA ALA A 48 -2.20 3.61 -4.85
C ALA A 48 -2.27 4.19 -3.44
N VAL A 49 -2.66 5.46 -3.33
CA VAL A 49 -2.98 6.09 -2.03
C VAL A 49 -4.50 6.07 -1.89
N PRO A 50 -5.09 5.10 -1.17
CA PRO A 50 -6.54 4.89 -1.14
C PRO A 50 -7.30 5.92 -0.27
N PHE A 51 -6.59 6.83 0.40
CA PHE A 51 -7.17 7.86 1.26
C PHE A 51 -7.00 9.25 0.66
N ALA A 52 -8.05 10.07 0.73
CA ALA A 52 -7.98 11.47 0.35
C ALA A 52 -6.97 12.23 1.24
N SER A 53 -6.40 13.31 0.72
CA SER A 53 -5.57 14.21 1.53
C SER A 53 -6.46 14.85 2.60
N ASP A 54 -5.96 14.93 3.83
CA ASP A 54 -6.70 15.54 4.93
C ASP A 54 -6.56 17.08 4.87
N PRO A 55 -7.65 17.84 4.65
CA PRO A 55 -7.60 19.30 4.58
C PRO A 55 -7.30 19.98 5.92
N TYR A 56 -7.44 19.27 7.05
CA TYR A 56 -7.15 19.77 8.39
C TYR A 56 -5.82 19.25 8.94
N PHE A 57 -4.98 18.64 8.09
CA PHE A 57 -3.65 18.21 8.49
C PHE A 57 -2.83 19.39 8.98
N VAL A 58 -2.39 19.32 10.24
CA VAL A 58 -1.42 20.27 10.78
C VAL A 58 -0.07 19.93 10.18
N ASP A 59 0.40 20.77 9.28
CA ASP A 59 1.65 20.53 8.58
C ASP A 59 2.84 20.51 9.55
N ARG A 60 3.75 19.57 9.31
CA ARG A 60 5.01 19.40 10.05
C ARG A 60 6.13 19.25 9.01
N PRO A 61 6.58 20.38 8.42
CA PRO A 61 7.45 20.36 7.25
C PRO A 61 8.78 19.65 7.52
N GLU A 62 9.30 19.74 8.75
CA GLU A 62 10.52 19.06 9.20
C GLU A 62 10.41 17.53 9.13
N ILE A 63 9.28 16.98 9.59
CA ILE A 63 9.02 15.54 9.59
C ILE A 63 8.84 15.04 8.16
N LEU A 64 8.10 15.79 7.34
CA LEU A 64 7.91 15.49 5.91
C LEU A 64 9.24 15.51 5.15
N ALA A 65 10.08 16.51 5.39
CA ALA A 65 11.43 16.59 4.79
C ALA A 65 12.30 15.41 5.23
N TRP A 66 12.26 15.04 6.51
CA TRP A 66 13.00 13.89 7.03
C TRP A 66 12.54 12.56 6.41
N VAL A 67 11.22 12.34 6.29
CA VAL A 67 10.68 11.13 5.63
C VAL A 67 11.09 11.08 4.17
N ARG A 68 11.07 12.22 3.46
CA ARG A 68 11.51 12.32 2.07
C ARG A 68 12.98 11.99 1.89
N ASP A 69 13.85 12.55 2.74
CA ASP A 69 15.27 12.26 2.74
C ASP A 69 15.54 10.76 2.93
N LYS A 70 14.86 10.13 3.90
CA LYS A 70 14.95 8.67 4.12
C LYS A 70 14.42 7.82 2.97
N CYS A 71 13.55 8.36 2.12
CA CYS A 71 12.97 7.67 0.98
C CYS A 71 13.61 8.04 -0.38
N ALA A 72 14.64 8.90 -0.41
CA ALA A 72 15.21 9.43 -1.65
C ALA A 72 16.04 8.42 -2.47
N GLY A 73 16.53 7.35 -1.83
CA GLY A 73 17.36 6.33 -2.48
C GLY A 73 16.56 5.29 -3.31
N PRO A 74 17.13 4.72 -4.39
CA PRO A 74 16.53 3.58 -5.09
C PRO A 74 16.31 2.41 -4.14
N GLY A 75 15.06 1.96 -4.00
CA GLY A 75 14.71 0.87 -3.07
C GLY A 75 14.68 1.26 -1.60
N ALA A 76 14.85 2.55 -1.26
CA ALA A 76 14.77 3.03 0.11
C ALA A 76 13.37 2.77 0.71
N ARG A 77 13.36 2.54 2.03
CA ARG A 77 12.16 2.27 2.82
C ARG A 77 12.29 3.01 4.14
N ALA A 78 11.23 3.70 4.54
CA ALA A 78 11.12 4.32 5.85
C ALA A 78 9.92 3.72 6.60
N THR A 79 10.03 3.61 7.92
CA THR A 79 8.93 3.16 8.78
C THR A 79 8.72 4.17 9.90
N LEU A 80 7.49 4.64 10.08
CA LEU A 80 7.12 5.56 11.15
C LEU A 80 6.59 4.75 12.35
N VAL A 81 7.33 4.77 13.47
CA VAL A 81 7.03 3.96 14.67
C VAL A 81 6.65 4.82 15.88
N GLY A 82 5.97 4.21 16.86
CA GLY A 82 5.68 4.77 18.20
C GLY A 82 4.24 4.54 18.67
N LEU A 83 3.76 5.34 19.62
CA LEU A 83 2.47 5.12 20.29
C LEU A 83 1.26 5.13 19.33
N SER A 84 0.33 4.21 19.56
CA SER A 84 -0.96 4.17 18.87
C SER A 84 -1.72 5.49 19.04
N GLY A 85 -2.43 5.95 18.01
CA GLY A 85 -3.18 7.21 18.03
C GLY A 85 -2.35 8.48 17.82
N ALA A 86 -1.01 8.41 17.76
CA ALA A 86 -0.15 9.58 17.52
C ALA A 86 -0.17 10.11 16.06
N GLY A 87 -1.13 9.69 15.23
CA GLY A 87 -1.33 10.22 13.89
C GLY A 87 -0.26 9.82 12.86
N LYS A 88 0.51 8.76 13.07
CA LYS A 88 1.64 8.35 12.20
C LYS A 88 1.30 8.16 10.73
N LEU A 89 0.07 7.74 10.46
CA LEU A 89 -0.41 7.50 9.11
C LEU A 89 -0.56 8.80 8.32
N GLN A 90 -0.86 9.91 9.00
CA GLN A 90 -1.19 11.19 8.37
C GLN A 90 0.02 11.83 7.66
N PRO A 91 1.23 11.92 8.27
CA PRO A 91 2.43 12.36 7.55
C PRO A 91 2.83 11.44 6.40
N ALA A 92 2.61 10.12 6.52
CA ALA A 92 2.93 9.16 5.46
C ALA A 92 2.00 9.36 4.24
N LEU A 93 0.70 9.58 4.49
CA LEU A 93 -0.28 9.92 3.45
C LEU A 93 0.05 11.25 2.78
N GLN A 94 0.38 12.28 3.56
CA GLN A 94 0.76 13.59 3.02
C GLN A 94 2.03 13.50 2.16
N CYS A 95 3.02 12.72 2.59
CA CYS A 95 4.23 12.47 1.80
C CYS A 95 3.90 11.79 0.46
N ALA A 96 3.03 10.79 0.47
CA ALA A 96 2.63 10.07 -0.73
C ALA A 96 1.82 10.95 -1.71
N HIS A 97 0.89 11.77 -1.21
CA HIS A 97 0.19 12.77 -2.01
C HIS A 97 1.15 13.79 -2.62
N SER A 98 2.13 14.26 -1.85
CA SER A 98 3.12 15.21 -2.34
C SER A 98 4.00 14.61 -3.44
N ILE A 99 4.45 13.36 -3.30
CA ILE A 99 5.18 12.65 -4.37
C ILE A 99 4.33 12.51 -5.63
N ARG A 100 3.06 12.11 -5.49
CA ARG A 100 2.13 11.97 -6.62
C ARG A 100 1.96 13.29 -7.37
N ASN A 101 1.85 14.41 -6.65
CA ASN A 101 1.67 15.74 -7.24
C ASN A 101 2.95 16.28 -7.90
N THR A 102 4.14 15.88 -7.42
CA THR A 102 5.43 16.30 -8.02
C THR A 102 5.87 15.42 -9.19
N SER A 103 5.27 14.24 -9.36
CA SER A 103 5.58 13.30 -10.46
C SER A 103 4.68 13.48 -11.69
N LEU A 104 3.84 14.52 -11.71
CA LEU A 104 3.15 15.05 -12.90
C LEU A 104 3.97 16.20 -13.49
#